data_AF-J5TDH1-F1
#
_entry.id   AF-J5TDH1-F1
#
_cell.length_a   1.000
_cell.length_b   1.000
_cell.length_c   1.000
_cell.angle_alpha   90.00
_cell.angle_beta   90.00
_cell.angle_gamma   90.00
#
_symmetry.space_group_name_H-M   'P 1'
#
loop_
_entity.id
_entity.type
_entity.pdbx_description
1 polymer ?
#
loop_
_entity_poly.entity_id
_entity_poly.type
_entity_poly.pdbx_seq_one_letter_code
_entity_poly.pdbx_strand_id
1 'polypeptide(L)'
;MVGTPRAVPPMVHLFSGAYTYPVEEFVAIADASMAAAPDYYCTPERKRAYVVAALTGRARLWFTRWSQHHLSASHEEFRSALLEEFHINDTPTEHQKFRHLTQGLSTVACYARDFESAAGRSKEEVDTQFNRLRFAYGLSPHISDYVLERFADCPTFKDLVNEAGLVEEHFKAIPSSGSDSGA
;
A
#
# COMPACT_ATOMS: atom_id res chain seq x y z
N MET A 1 11.59 -3.54 41.41
CA MET A 1 11.35 -2.25 40.73
C MET A 1 10.66 -2.54 39.42
N VAL A 2 9.38 -2.19 39.30
CA VAL A 2 8.63 -2.33 38.03
C VAL A 2 9.07 -1.17 37.16
N GLY A 3 9.90 -1.45 36.15
CA GLY A 3 10.35 -0.44 35.19
C GLY A 3 9.14 0.15 34.46
N THR A 4 9.06 1.47 34.43
CA THR A 4 8.07 2.22 33.65
C THR A 4 8.06 1.66 32.22
N PRO A 5 6.89 1.31 31.64
CA PRO A 5 6.84 0.85 30.25
C PRO A 5 7.42 1.95 29.37
N ARG A 6 8.57 1.67 28.76
CA ARG A 6 9.26 2.61 27.88
C ARG A 6 8.38 2.81 26.64
N ALA A 7 7.70 3.95 26.57
CA ALA A 7 6.88 4.29 25.43
C ALA A 7 7.78 4.39 24.21
N VAL A 8 7.53 3.51 23.24
CA VAL A 8 8.25 3.47 21.98
C VAL A 8 7.72 4.61 21.11
N PRO A 9 8.60 5.45 20.53
CA PRO A 9 8.16 6.41 19.52
C PRO A 9 7.55 5.63 18.34
N PRO A 10 6.29 5.86 17.98
CA PRO A 10 5.71 5.21 16.81
C PRO A 10 6.49 5.65 15.56
N MET A 11 6.58 4.78 14.55
CA MET A 11 7.05 5.24 13.24
C MET A 11 6.12 6.31 12.72
N VAL A 12 6.66 7.52 12.56
CA VAL A 12 5.94 8.68 12.04
C VAL A 12 5.65 8.51 10.54
N HIS A 13 6.54 7.81 9.83
CA HIS A 13 6.43 7.59 8.39
C HIS A 13 5.75 6.25 8.10
N LEU A 14 4.51 6.32 7.65
CA LEU A 14 3.74 5.16 7.19
C LEU A 14 4.17 4.76 5.78
N PHE A 15 4.26 3.46 5.53
CA PHE A 15 4.63 2.92 4.23
C PHE A 15 3.44 2.25 3.58
N SER A 16 2.94 2.84 2.49
CA SER A 16 1.79 2.33 1.74
C SER A 16 2.18 1.34 0.63
N GLY A 17 3.47 1.24 0.31
CA GLY A 17 3.96 0.53 -0.87
C GLY A 17 3.76 1.30 -2.17
N ALA A 18 3.60 2.63 -2.13
CA ALA A 18 3.55 3.52 -3.29
C ALA A 18 4.95 3.88 -3.81
N TYR A 19 5.06 4.24 -5.09
CA TYR A 19 6.34 4.66 -5.71
C TYR A 19 6.90 5.99 -5.21
N THR A 20 6.14 6.74 -4.41
CA THR A 20 6.51 8.06 -3.91
C THR A 20 7.46 8.02 -2.71
N TYR A 21 7.55 6.88 -2.03
CA TYR A 21 8.38 6.71 -0.84
C TYR A 21 9.18 5.41 -0.97
N PRO A 22 10.51 5.47 -1.15
CA PRO A 22 11.34 4.29 -1.35
C PRO A 22 11.32 3.37 -0.13
N VAL A 23 11.24 2.06 -0.36
CA VAL A 23 11.21 1.06 0.72
C VAL A 23 12.53 1.01 1.48
N GLU A 24 13.65 1.37 0.84
CA GLU A 24 14.99 1.43 1.43
C GLU A 24 15.05 2.48 2.53
N GLU A 25 14.47 3.65 2.27
CA GLU A 25 14.42 4.75 3.23
C GLU A 25 13.53 4.38 4.43
N PHE A 26 12.38 3.76 4.16
CA PHE A 26 11.50 3.23 5.20
C PHE A 26 12.22 2.21 6.10
N VAL A 27 12.90 1.22 5.50
CA VAL A 27 13.64 0.20 6.24
C VAL A 27 14.79 0.81 7.04
N ALA A 28 15.53 1.77 6.46
CA ALA A 28 16.63 2.44 7.15
C ALA A 28 16.15 3.22 8.39
N ILE A 29 15.01 3.91 8.30
CA ILE A 29 14.40 4.61 9.45
C ILE A 29 13.94 3.62 10.52
N ALA A 30 13.35 2.50 10.12
CA ALA A 30 12.94 1.45 11.05
C ALA A 30 14.16 0.86 11.80
N ASP A 31 15.24 0.58 11.08
CA ASP A 31 16.50 0.07 11.66
C ASP A 31 17.11 1.04 12.65
N ALA A 32 17.22 2.32 12.27
CA ALA A 32 17.76 3.35 13.14
C ALA A 32 16.95 3.49 14.43
N SER A 33 15.62 3.42 14.31
CA SER A 33 14.71 3.44 15.47
C SER A 33 14.89 2.22 16.38
N MET A 34 15.05 1.03 15.79
CA MET A 34 15.27 -0.20 16.56
C MET A 34 16.65 -0.22 17.24
N ALA A 35 17.67 0.28 16.56
CA ALA A 35 19.03 0.39 17.10
C ALA A 35 19.13 1.34 18.31
N ALA A 36 18.24 2.33 18.42
CA ALA A 36 18.17 3.23 19.58
C ALA A 36 17.61 2.56 20.85
N ALA A 37 17.05 1.35 20.75
CA ALA A 37 16.49 0.59 21.88
C ALA A 37 16.76 -0.93 21.75
N PRO A 38 18.03 -1.37 21.80
CA PRO A 38 18.41 -2.77 21.52
C PRO A 38 17.82 -3.76 22.52
N ASP A 39 17.71 -3.39 23.80
CA ASP A 39 17.13 -4.23 24.85
C ASP A 39 15.64 -4.52 24.60
N TYR A 40 14.94 -3.56 23.98
CA TYR A 40 13.52 -3.71 23.66
C TYR A 40 13.34 -4.53 22.38
N TYR A 41 14.08 -4.21 21.32
CA TYR A 41 14.05 -4.90 20.02
C TYR A 41 14.99 -6.10 19.94
N CYS A 42 15.09 -6.86 21.04
CA CYS A 42 15.96 -8.02 21.15
C CYS A 42 15.39 -9.28 20.47
N THR A 43 14.08 -9.32 20.17
CA THR A 43 13.45 -10.49 19.54
C THR A 43 12.99 -10.18 18.10
N PRO A 44 13.06 -11.16 17.17
CA PRO A 44 12.58 -11.00 15.80
C PRO A 44 11.12 -10.58 15.70
N GLU A 45 10.28 -11.04 16.62
CA GLU A 45 8.84 -10.77 16.65
C GLU A 45 8.58 -9.29 16.94
N ARG A 46 9.31 -8.70 17.89
CA ARG A 46 9.18 -7.27 18.21
C ARG A 46 9.64 -6.39 17.06
N LYS A 47 10.76 -6.76 16.42
CA LYS A 47 11.25 -6.05 15.23
C LYS A 47 10.23 -6.10 14.09
N ARG A 48 9.67 -7.28 13.81
CA ARG A 48 8.62 -7.42 12.78
C ARG A 48 7.37 -6.64 13.13
N ALA A 49 6.88 -6.73 14.37
CA ALA A 49 5.68 -6.01 14.81
C ALA A 49 5.84 -4.50 14.65
N TYR A 50 7.03 -3.97 14.93
CA TYR A 50 7.33 -2.55 14.73
C TYR A 50 7.20 -2.13 13.26
N VAL A 51 7.81 -2.88 12.34
CA VAL A 51 7.70 -2.60 10.90
C VAL A 51 6.27 -2.73 10.40
N VAL A 52 5.60 -3.82 10.76
CA VAL A 52 4.22 -4.13 10.34
C VAL A 52 3.24 -3.06 10.81
N ALA A 53 3.44 -2.48 11.99
CA ALA A 53 2.58 -1.44 12.52
C ALA A 53 2.56 -0.16 11.67
N ALA A 54 3.60 0.09 10.87
CA ALA A 54 3.66 1.24 9.96
C ALA A 54 3.26 0.92 8.51
N LEU A 55 2.96 -0.35 8.20
CA LEU A 55 2.48 -0.73 6.88
C LEU A 55 1.03 -0.29 6.71
N THR A 56 0.74 0.34 5.58
CA THR A 56 -0.61 0.74 5.17
C THR A 56 -0.85 0.32 3.72
N GLY A 57 -2.07 0.54 3.23
CA GLY A 57 -2.41 0.33 1.81
C GLY A 57 -1.92 -1.01 1.24
N ARG A 58 -1.22 -0.94 0.11
CA ARG A 58 -0.70 -2.10 -0.62
C ARG A 58 0.34 -2.88 0.18
N ALA A 59 1.19 -2.20 0.96
CA ALA A 59 2.18 -2.87 1.78
C ALA A 59 1.55 -3.71 2.90
N ARG A 60 0.50 -3.20 3.55
CA ARG A 60 -0.24 -3.98 4.55
C ARG A 60 -0.99 -5.16 3.93
N LEU A 61 -1.58 -4.95 2.75
CA LEU A 61 -2.25 -6.01 2.00
C LEU A 61 -1.27 -7.11 1.59
N TRP A 62 -0.10 -6.73 1.08
CA TRP A 62 0.99 -7.65 0.77
C TRP A 62 1.40 -8.45 2.00
N PHE A 63 1.65 -7.80 3.14
CA PHE A 63 2.05 -8.49 4.36
C PHE A 63 1.01 -9.52 4.82
N THR A 64 -0.28 -9.17 4.70
CA THR A 64 -1.38 -10.08 5.06
C THR A 64 -1.32 -11.37 4.23
N ARG A 65 -1.06 -11.27 2.91
CA ARG A 65 -0.90 -12.45 2.04
C ARG A 65 0.41 -13.17 2.26
N TRP A 66 1.51 -12.43 2.44
CA TRP A 66 2.84 -13.00 2.65
C TRP A 66 2.90 -13.82 3.94
N SER A 67 2.35 -13.29 5.04
CA SER A 67 2.39 -13.92 6.37
C SER A 67 1.65 -15.25 6.44
N GLN A 68 0.62 -15.47 5.62
CA GLN A 68 -0.10 -16.75 5.53
C GLN A 68 0.80 -17.92 5.13
N HIS A 69 1.88 -17.64 4.39
CA HIS A 69 2.82 -18.65 3.90
C HIS A 69 4.16 -18.63 4.66
N HIS A 70 4.37 -17.65 5.55
CA HIS A 70 5.68 -17.36 6.16
C HIS A 70 5.58 -17.17 7.68
N LEU A 71 4.78 -18.02 8.35
CA LEU A 71 4.53 -17.95 9.80
C LEU A 71 5.82 -18.03 10.63
N SER A 72 6.77 -18.87 10.20
CA SER A 72 8.04 -19.12 10.89
C SER A 72 9.23 -18.36 10.30
N ALA A 73 9.01 -17.44 9.37
CA ALA A 73 10.10 -16.64 8.82
C ALA A 73 10.79 -15.86 9.94
N SER A 74 12.06 -15.51 9.72
CA SER A 74 12.87 -14.62 10.54
C SER A 74 12.61 -13.15 10.20
N HIS A 75 13.13 -12.23 11.02
CA HIS A 75 13.04 -10.81 10.70
C HIS A 75 13.82 -10.46 9.41
N GLU A 76 14.96 -11.10 9.18
CA GLU A 76 15.78 -10.89 7.99
C GLU A 76 15.11 -11.40 6.71
N GLU A 77 14.42 -12.55 6.77
CA GLU A 77 13.62 -13.04 5.63
C GLU A 77 12.46 -12.10 5.33
N PHE A 78 11.76 -11.60 6.36
CA PHE A 78 10.71 -10.59 6.18
C PHE A 78 11.25 -9.30 5.55
N ARG A 79 12.38 -8.79 6.05
CA ARG A 79 13.06 -7.59 5.52
C ARG A 79 13.44 -7.77 4.06
N SER A 80 14.05 -8.92 3.73
CA SER A 80 14.48 -9.24 2.36
C SER A 80 13.28 -9.32 1.42
N ALA A 81 12.20 -9.98 1.85
CA ALA A 81 10.97 -10.08 1.06
C ALA A 81 10.27 -8.72 0.88
N LEU A 82 10.32 -7.84 1.89
CA LEU A 82 9.76 -6.49 1.79
C LEU A 82 10.53 -5.65 0.76
N LEU A 83 11.87 -5.72 0.80
CA LEU A 83 12.73 -5.06 -0.18
C LEU A 83 12.49 -5.65 -1.57
N GLU A 84 12.49 -6.96 -1.73
CA GLU A 84 12.23 -7.60 -3.03
C GLU A 84 10.87 -7.23 -3.62
N GLU A 85 9.84 -7.17 -2.78
CA GLU A 85 8.49 -6.78 -3.22
C GLU A 85 8.47 -5.32 -3.68
N PHE A 86 9.00 -4.37 -2.91
CA PHE A 86 8.77 -2.94 -3.11
C PHE A 86 9.95 -2.15 -3.65
N HIS A 87 11.10 -2.79 -3.88
CA HIS A 87 12.26 -2.14 -4.47
C HIS A 87 11.93 -1.67 -5.89
N ILE A 88 12.31 -0.43 -6.19
CA ILE A 88 12.12 0.19 -7.49
C ILE A 88 13.30 -0.18 -8.38
N ASN A 89 13.15 -1.25 -9.16
CA ASN A 89 14.15 -1.65 -10.15
C ASN A 89 14.19 -0.66 -11.34
N ASP A 90 15.37 -0.44 -11.90
CA ASP A 90 15.53 0.28 -13.19
C ASP A 90 14.75 -0.41 -14.33
N THR A 91 14.64 -1.74 -14.27
CA THR A 91 13.84 -2.55 -15.20
C THR A 91 12.94 -3.54 -14.44
N PRO A 92 11.71 -3.13 -14.06
CA PRO A 92 10.81 -4.01 -13.33
C PRO A 92 10.27 -5.15 -14.22
N THR A 93 10.08 -6.33 -13.63
CA THR A 93 9.37 -7.45 -14.28
C THR A 93 7.90 -7.10 -14.53
N GLU A 94 7.22 -7.76 -15.48
CA GLU A 94 5.78 -7.53 -15.72
C GLU A 94 4.93 -7.74 -14.46
N HIS A 95 5.30 -8.72 -13.65
CA HIS A 95 4.66 -9.00 -12.37
C HIS A 95 4.83 -7.85 -11.37
N GLN A 96 6.04 -7.30 -11.27
CA GLN A 96 6.30 -6.11 -10.46
C GLN A 96 5.54 -4.90 -11.00
N LYS A 97 5.51 -4.68 -12.32
CA LYS A 97 4.71 -3.59 -12.93
C LYS A 97 3.24 -3.70 -12.55
N PHE A 98 2.67 -4.91 -12.63
CA PHE A 98 1.30 -5.16 -12.21
C PHE A 98 1.10 -4.86 -10.72
N ARG A 99 1.96 -5.39 -9.85
CA ARG A 99 1.88 -5.23 -8.39
C ARG A 99 1.93 -3.78 -7.94
N HIS A 100 2.65 -2.94 -8.67
CA HIS A 100 2.84 -1.55 -8.29
C HIS A 100 2.02 -0.55 -9.12
N LEU A 101 1.16 -1.02 -10.01
CA LEU A 101 0.32 -0.13 -10.82
C LEU A 101 -0.59 0.71 -9.91
N THR A 102 -0.55 2.03 -10.08
CA THR A 102 -1.41 3.01 -9.43
C THR A 102 -2.06 3.90 -10.48
N GLN A 103 -3.21 4.51 -10.15
CA GLN A 103 -3.88 5.48 -10.99
C GLN A 103 -2.97 6.66 -11.37
N GLY A 104 -2.18 7.18 -10.42
CA GLY A 104 -1.34 8.35 -10.66
C GLY A 104 -2.17 9.55 -11.12
N LEU A 105 -1.82 10.14 -12.26
CA LEU A 105 -2.53 11.27 -12.88
C LEU A 105 -3.53 10.82 -13.96
N SER A 106 -3.72 9.52 -14.16
CA SER A 106 -4.63 8.99 -15.17
C SER A 106 -6.08 8.95 -14.65
N THR A 107 -7.04 8.83 -15.57
CA THR A 107 -8.43 8.58 -15.21
C THR A 107 -8.61 7.16 -14.67
N VAL A 108 -9.64 6.93 -13.87
CA VAL A 108 -10.04 5.58 -13.40
C VAL A 108 -10.18 4.62 -14.58
N ALA A 109 -10.77 5.06 -15.69
CA ALA A 109 -10.95 4.23 -16.89
C ALA A 109 -9.60 3.81 -17.53
N CYS A 110 -8.64 4.74 -17.63
CA CYS A 110 -7.30 4.42 -18.12
C CYS A 110 -6.58 3.47 -17.17
N TYR A 111 -6.64 3.75 -15.87
CA TYR A 111 -6.03 2.90 -14.86
C TYR A 111 -6.59 1.48 -14.86
N ALA A 112 -7.92 1.32 -14.95
CA ALA A 112 -8.58 0.02 -15.02
C ALA A 112 -8.12 -0.82 -16.22
N ARG A 113 -8.08 -0.20 -17.41
CA ARG A 113 -7.59 -0.86 -18.62
C ARG A 113 -6.13 -1.30 -18.47
N ASP A 114 -5.28 -0.43 -17.93
CA ASP A 114 -3.87 -0.73 -17.76
C ASP A 114 -3.67 -1.84 -16.72
N PHE A 115 -4.52 -1.89 -15.69
CA PHE A 115 -4.55 -2.92 -14.66
C PHE A 115 -4.94 -4.29 -15.23
N GLU A 116 -6.02 -4.39 -16.01
CA GLU A 116 -6.43 -5.62 -16.69
C GLU A 116 -5.36 -6.11 -17.67
N SER A 117 -4.77 -5.18 -18.43
CA SER A 117 -3.71 -5.49 -19.38
C SER A 117 -2.46 -6.06 -18.68
N ALA A 118 -2.06 -5.46 -17.55
CA ALA A 118 -0.93 -5.92 -16.76
C ALA A 118 -1.21 -7.26 -16.05
N ALA A 119 -2.45 -7.48 -15.57
CA ALA A 119 -2.90 -8.74 -15.01
C ALA A 119 -2.81 -9.87 -16.05
N GLY A 120 -3.28 -9.63 -17.27
CA GLY A 120 -3.20 -10.58 -18.38
C GLY A 120 -1.75 -10.96 -18.74
N ARG A 121 -0.84 -9.99 -18.80
CA ARG A 121 0.60 -10.26 -19.02
C ARG A 121 1.25 -11.04 -17.87
N SER A 122 0.76 -10.86 -16.66
CA SER A 122 1.27 -11.52 -15.44
C SER A 122 0.56 -12.84 -15.11
N LYS A 123 -0.45 -13.25 -15.91
CA LYS A 123 -1.32 -14.41 -15.65
C LYS A 123 -2.04 -14.34 -14.30
N GLU A 124 -2.46 -13.13 -13.91
CA GLU A 124 -3.20 -12.84 -12.68
C GLU A 124 -4.68 -12.62 -12.98
N GLU A 125 -5.55 -13.00 -12.04
CA GLU A 125 -7.01 -12.83 -12.16
C GLU A 125 -7.47 -11.58 -11.40
N VAL A 126 -8.12 -10.65 -12.11
CA VAL A 126 -8.51 -9.34 -11.56
C VAL A 126 -9.65 -9.43 -10.52
N ASP A 127 -10.52 -10.43 -10.64
CA ASP A 127 -11.69 -10.59 -9.75
C ASP A 127 -11.35 -11.18 -8.38
N THR A 128 -10.13 -11.70 -8.19
CA THR A 128 -9.69 -12.16 -6.88
C THR A 128 -9.80 -11.01 -5.88
N GLN A 129 -10.30 -11.30 -4.67
CA GLN A 129 -10.44 -10.28 -3.62
C GLN A 129 -9.15 -9.48 -3.41
N PHE A 130 -8.00 -10.16 -3.48
CA PHE A 130 -6.70 -9.55 -3.36
C PHE A 130 -6.39 -8.54 -4.48
N ASN A 131 -6.65 -8.88 -5.74
CA ASN A 131 -6.37 -7.98 -6.86
C ASN A 131 -7.39 -6.84 -6.94
N ARG A 132 -8.67 -7.08 -6.57
CA ARG A 132 -9.66 -6.03 -6.38
C ARG A 132 -9.25 -5.02 -5.29
N LEU A 133 -8.82 -5.50 -4.12
CA LEU A 133 -8.29 -4.61 -3.08
C LEU A 133 -7.04 -3.86 -3.54
N ARG A 134 -6.15 -4.52 -4.29
CA ARG A 134 -4.94 -3.88 -4.84
C ARG A 134 -5.29 -2.75 -5.80
N PHE A 135 -6.29 -2.94 -6.66
CA PHE A 135 -6.82 -1.88 -7.51
C PHE A 135 -7.38 -0.73 -6.65
N ALA A 136 -8.22 -1.01 -5.67
CA ALA A 136 -8.82 0.00 -4.79
C ALA A 136 -7.74 0.85 -4.08
N TYR A 137 -6.69 0.21 -3.52
CA TYR A 137 -5.57 0.92 -2.89
C TYR A 137 -4.65 1.66 -3.87
N GLY A 138 -4.71 1.33 -5.16
CA GLY A 138 -3.94 2.01 -6.20
C GLY A 138 -4.65 3.22 -6.80
N LEU A 139 -5.93 3.43 -6.49
CA LEU A 139 -6.68 4.63 -6.85
C LEU A 139 -6.10 5.88 -6.17
N SER A 140 -6.44 7.05 -6.70
CA SER A 140 -6.16 8.31 -6.01
C SER A 140 -6.79 8.32 -4.61
N PRO A 141 -6.17 8.96 -3.61
CA PRO A 141 -6.56 8.78 -2.20
C PRO A 141 -8.05 8.98 -1.91
N HIS A 142 -8.64 10.06 -2.44
CA HIS A 142 -10.05 10.38 -2.23
C HIS A 142 -11.02 9.38 -2.87
N ILE A 143 -10.67 8.80 -4.02
CA ILE A 143 -11.46 7.74 -4.65
C ILE A 143 -11.25 6.44 -3.88
N SER A 144 -10.01 6.14 -3.49
CA SER A 144 -9.63 4.95 -2.75
C SER A 144 -10.43 4.82 -1.45
N ASP A 145 -10.46 5.88 -0.64
CA ASP A 145 -11.16 5.88 0.64
C ASP A 145 -12.66 5.57 0.45
N TYR A 146 -13.32 6.25 -0.49
CA TYR A 146 -14.74 6.02 -0.80
C TYR A 146 -15.01 4.59 -1.29
N VAL A 147 -14.19 4.08 -2.20
CA VAL A 147 -14.38 2.76 -2.80
C VAL A 147 -14.11 1.65 -1.78
N LEU A 148 -13.15 1.84 -0.88
CA LEU A 148 -12.84 0.88 0.18
C LEU A 148 -13.99 0.74 1.18
N GLU A 149 -14.70 1.82 1.51
CA GLU A 149 -15.90 1.77 2.36
C GLU A 149 -17.03 0.92 1.76
N ARG A 150 -17.09 0.86 0.43
CA ARG A 150 -18.13 0.16 -0.35
C ARG A 150 -17.63 -1.14 -0.97
N PHE A 151 -16.44 -1.59 -0.59
CA PHE A 151 -15.78 -2.73 -1.24
C PHE A 151 -16.60 -4.02 -1.15
N ALA A 152 -17.32 -4.22 -0.05
CA ALA A 152 -18.20 -5.37 0.15
C ALA A 152 -19.38 -5.41 -0.85
N ASP A 153 -19.82 -4.25 -1.33
CA ASP A 153 -20.93 -4.09 -2.27
C ASP A 153 -20.47 -4.27 -3.74
N CYS A 154 -19.17 -4.36 -3.98
CA CYS A 154 -18.55 -4.45 -5.31
C CYS A 154 -17.96 -5.86 -5.55
N PRO A 155 -18.76 -6.92 -5.78
CA PRO A 155 -18.26 -8.29 -5.83
C PRO A 155 -17.30 -8.56 -6.99
N THR A 156 -17.40 -7.80 -8.09
CA THR A 156 -16.52 -7.94 -9.27
C THR A 156 -15.60 -6.73 -9.46
N PHE A 157 -14.55 -6.92 -10.24
CA PHE A 157 -13.65 -5.85 -10.66
C PHE A 157 -14.41 -4.77 -11.43
N LYS A 158 -15.38 -5.17 -12.27
CA LYS A 158 -16.23 -4.24 -13.03
C LYS A 158 -17.07 -3.35 -12.12
N ASP A 159 -17.66 -3.90 -11.07
CA ASP A 159 -18.46 -3.12 -10.10
C ASP A 159 -17.58 -2.06 -9.43
N LEU A 160 -16.37 -2.46 -9.04
CA LEU A 160 -15.38 -1.60 -8.41
C LEU A 160 -14.94 -0.45 -9.32
N VAL A 161 -14.70 -0.73 -10.61
CA VAL A 161 -14.35 0.28 -11.62
C VAL A 161 -15.50 1.27 -11.84
N ASN A 162 -16.74 0.79 -11.87
CA ASN A 162 -17.91 1.64 -12.03
C ASN A 162 -18.09 2.59 -10.84
N GLU A 163 -18.02 2.08 -9.61
CA GLU A 163 -18.11 2.91 -8.40
C GLU A 163 -16.98 3.94 -8.34
N ALA A 164 -15.74 3.54 -8.64
CA ALA A 164 -14.61 4.46 -8.71
C ALA A 164 -14.82 5.57 -9.77
N GLY A 165 -15.39 5.21 -10.93
CA GLY A 165 -15.69 6.14 -12.01
C GLY A 165 -16.76 7.17 -11.63
N LEU A 166 -17.81 6.76 -10.90
CA LEU A 166 -18.85 7.67 -10.41
C LEU A 166 -18.27 8.75 -9.48
N VAL A 167 -17.34 8.35 -8.61
CA VAL A 167 -16.64 9.27 -7.70
C VAL A 167 -15.77 10.24 -8.50
N GLU A 168 -14.98 9.73 -9.45
CA GLU A 168 -14.12 10.57 -10.30
C GLU A 168 -14.93 11.67 -11.02
N GLU A 169 -16.09 11.33 -11.58
CA GLU A 169 -16.95 12.30 -12.25
C GLU A 169 -17.58 13.30 -11.28
N HIS A 170 -17.97 12.86 -10.07
CA HIS A 170 -18.49 13.76 -9.03
C HIS A 170 -17.46 14.82 -8.63
N PHE A 171 -16.18 14.44 -8.49
CA PHE A 171 -15.11 15.38 -8.16
C PHE A 171 -14.74 16.31 -9.32
N LYS A 172 -14.84 15.86 -10.57
CA LYS A 172 -14.69 16.75 -11.74
C LYS A 172 -15.81 17.79 -11.82
N ALA A 173 -17.01 17.44 -11.36
CA ALA A 173 -18.19 18.31 -11.42
C ALA A 173 -18.26 19.38 -10.32
N ILE A 174 -17.39 19.34 -9.30
CA ILE A 174 -17.29 20.40 -8.29
C ILE A 174 -16.36 21.49 -8.86
N PRO A 175 -16.89 22.65 -9.33
CA PRO A 175 -16.04 23.73 -9.77
C PRO A 175 -15.21 24.22 -8.58
N SER A 176 -13.92 24.47 -8.80
CA SER A 176 -13.09 25.23 -7.87
C SER A 176 -13.79 26.56 -7.61
N SER A 177 -14.48 26.68 -6.47
CA SER A 177 -14.97 27.96 -5.97
C SER A 177 -13.75 28.84 -5.80
N GLY A 178 -13.54 29.71 -6.78
CA GLY A 178 -12.44 30.65 -6.78
C GLY A 178 -12.43 31.40 -5.47
N SER A 179 -11.28 31.40 -4.82
CA SER A 179 -10.89 32.46 -3.91
C SER A 179 -10.73 33.75 -4.74
N ASP A 180 -11.86 34.32 -5.13
CA ASP A 180 -11.98 35.75 -5.38
C ASP A 180 -12.31 36.36 -4.02
N SER A 181 -11.28 36.88 -3.36
CA SER A 181 -11.44 37.88 -2.33
C SER A 181 -10.66 39.09 -2.80
N GLY A 182 -11.32 39.85 -3.68
CA GLY A 182 -11.00 41.26 -3.88
C GLY A 182 -11.60 42.07 -2.75
N ALA A 183 -10.75 42.86 -2.10
CA ALA A 183 -10.94 44.27 -1.74
C ALA A 183 -9.67 44.77 -1.05
#